data_AF-A0A971FXU1-F1
#
_entry.id   AF-A0A971FXU1-F1
#
_cell.length_a   1.000
_cell.length_b   1.000
_cell.length_c   1.000
_cell.angle_alpha   90.00
_cell.angle_beta   90.00
_cell.angle_gamma   90.00
#
_symmetry.space_group_name_H-M   'P 1'
#
loop_
_entity.id
_entity.type
_entity.pdbx_description
1 polymer ?
#
loop_
_entity_poly.entity_id
_entity_poly.type
_entity_poly.pdbx_seq_one_letter_code
_entity_poly.pdbx_strand_id
1 'polypeptide(L)'
;MSITANAKARQATALLEADGAPATPDAVAFASSYLSRRSSLRWACALFAVVAVNVLGFVLRDEPVISLDLFPIMGAYAVGTVIAEVRLARARGAVARASLVARTVDRYLGPEWLPVQRTATAAAVLLMGGAALVNTDPGASRVEPVLYAVAALLVGVGAEWAQRRIVDRAQTASEPDLVAADDAVRASSVRAVAGVAIAFLVMTAGGGAAHLVDHPVPALIGVGLGLFLWYRCVRPKGAAYRILLVAVSLLAVVGVAATVAIVLARSNSVSESQPAVPVTQQADEVEPGTTEPGGTTVPVGPTTTTER
;
A
#
# COMPACT_ATOMS: atom_id res chain seq x y z
N MET A 1 -30.03 -27.69 -12.59
CA MET A 1 -28.65 -27.17 -12.38
C MET A 1 -28.77 -25.68 -12.08
N SER A 2 -28.33 -25.18 -10.92
CA SER A 2 -28.53 -23.77 -10.56
C SER A 2 -27.75 -22.84 -11.49
N ILE A 3 -28.27 -21.63 -11.75
CA ILE A 3 -27.62 -20.60 -12.57
C ILE A 3 -26.17 -20.33 -12.11
N THR A 4 -25.93 -20.40 -10.79
CA THR A 4 -24.62 -20.24 -10.16
C THR A 4 -23.63 -21.37 -10.45
N ALA A 5 -24.09 -22.62 -10.57
CA ALA A 5 -23.24 -23.74 -10.93
C ALA A 5 -22.74 -23.62 -12.38
N ASN A 6 -23.62 -23.18 -13.29
CA ASN A 6 -23.28 -22.95 -14.69
C ASN A 6 -22.27 -21.78 -14.84
N ALA A 7 -22.44 -20.69 -14.09
CA ALA A 7 -21.51 -19.57 -14.12
C ALA A 7 -20.08 -19.95 -13.64
N LYS A 8 -19.96 -20.74 -12.58
CA LYS A 8 -18.66 -21.20 -12.07
C LYS A 8 -17.98 -22.20 -13.00
N ALA A 9 -18.74 -23.06 -13.68
CA ALA A 9 -18.22 -23.94 -14.71
C ALA A 9 -17.62 -23.14 -15.88
N ARG A 10 -18.34 -22.12 -16.39
CA ARG A 10 -17.81 -21.24 -17.45
C ARG A 10 -16.54 -20.48 -17.03
N GLN A 11 -16.51 -19.98 -15.78
CA GLN A 11 -15.32 -19.33 -15.24
C GLN A 11 -14.15 -20.31 -15.12
N ALA A 12 -14.41 -21.55 -14.71
CA ALA A 12 -13.39 -22.60 -14.65
C ALA A 12 -12.86 -22.94 -16.05
N THR A 13 -13.73 -23.10 -17.04
CA THR A 13 -13.33 -23.32 -18.44
C THR A 13 -12.45 -22.18 -18.96
N ALA A 14 -12.89 -20.92 -18.80
CA ALA A 14 -12.12 -19.76 -19.25
C ALA A 14 -10.76 -19.62 -18.52
N LEU A 15 -10.68 -20.02 -17.25
CA LEU A 15 -9.43 -20.05 -16.50
C LEU A 15 -8.47 -21.09 -17.09
N LEU A 16 -8.95 -22.31 -17.35
CA LEU A 16 -8.14 -23.39 -17.90
C LEU A 16 -7.64 -23.03 -19.30
N GLU A 17 -8.51 -22.49 -20.15
CA GLU A 17 -8.14 -22.01 -21.50
C GLU A 17 -7.08 -20.90 -21.45
N ALA A 18 -7.22 -19.94 -20.54
CA ALA A 18 -6.27 -18.83 -20.40
C ALA A 18 -4.87 -19.29 -19.98
N ASP A 19 -4.78 -20.38 -19.20
CA ASP A 19 -3.52 -20.95 -18.73
C ASP A 19 -3.07 -22.16 -19.59
N GLY A 20 -3.76 -22.44 -20.71
CA GLY A 20 -3.42 -23.52 -21.64
C GLY A 20 -3.66 -24.94 -21.10
N ALA A 21 -4.44 -25.08 -20.03
CA ALA A 21 -4.79 -26.36 -19.43
C ALA A 21 -5.99 -27.01 -20.16
N PRO A 22 -6.03 -28.34 -20.30
CA PRO A 22 -7.14 -29.03 -20.94
C PRO A 22 -8.43 -28.87 -20.12
N ALA A 23 -9.51 -28.45 -20.79
CA ALA A 23 -10.82 -28.22 -20.18
C ALA A 23 -11.67 -29.52 -20.15
N THR A 24 -11.12 -30.62 -19.63
CA THR A 24 -11.86 -31.87 -19.46
C THR A 24 -12.96 -31.73 -18.39
N PRO A 25 -14.03 -32.55 -18.43
CA PRO A 25 -15.12 -32.47 -17.44
C PRO A 25 -14.63 -32.53 -16.00
N ASP A 26 -13.64 -33.38 -15.71
CA ASP A 26 -13.07 -33.54 -14.37
C ASP A 26 -12.21 -32.34 -13.96
N ALA A 27 -11.40 -31.78 -14.87
CA ALA A 27 -10.63 -30.57 -14.63
C ALA A 27 -11.54 -29.36 -14.36
N VAL A 28 -12.62 -29.21 -15.12
CA VAL A 28 -13.63 -28.15 -14.93
C VAL A 28 -14.39 -28.35 -13.61
N ALA A 29 -14.77 -29.57 -13.26
CA ALA A 29 -15.42 -29.88 -11.98
C ALA A 29 -14.49 -29.57 -10.79
N PHE A 30 -13.21 -29.94 -10.90
CA PHE A 30 -12.19 -29.62 -9.91
C PHE A 30 -12.01 -28.11 -9.72
N ALA A 31 -11.78 -27.38 -10.82
CA ALA A 31 -11.55 -25.94 -10.79
C ALA A 31 -12.80 -25.16 -10.34
N SER A 32 -14.00 -25.55 -10.78
CA SER A 32 -15.25 -24.88 -10.37
C SER A 32 -15.56 -25.09 -8.89
N SER A 33 -15.35 -26.31 -8.35
CA SER A 33 -15.46 -26.59 -6.92
C SER A 33 -14.47 -25.73 -6.12
N TYR A 34 -13.24 -25.59 -6.61
CA TYR A 34 -12.23 -24.75 -6.01
C TYR A 34 -12.61 -23.26 -5.99
N LEU A 35 -12.98 -22.72 -7.16
CA LEU A 35 -13.43 -21.33 -7.31
C LEU A 35 -14.63 -21.04 -6.40
N SER A 36 -15.53 -22.01 -6.25
CA SER A 36 -16.74 -21.85 -5.44
C SER A 36 -16.46 -21.60 -3.96
N ARG A 37 -15.51 -22.34 -3.38
CA ARG A 37 -15.10 -22.23 -1.96
C ARG A 37 -14.22 -21.01 -1.72
N ARG A 38 -13.44 -20.63 -2.73
CA ARG A 38 -12.51 -19.50 -2.65
C ARG A 38 -13.21 -18.15 -2.82
N SER A 39 -14.15 -18.04 -3.75
CA SER A 39 -14.83 -16.76 -4.01
C SER A 39 -15.66 -16.31 -2.80
N SER A 40 -16.32 -17.24 -2.11
CA SER A 40 -17.08 -16.92 -0.89
C SER A 40 -16.19 -16.37 0.22
N LEU A 41 -15.01 -16.96 0.44
CA LEU A 41 -14.10 -16.53 1.50
C LEU A 41 -13.49 -15.15 1.24
N ARG A 42 -13.14 -14.87 -0.03
CA ARG A 42 -12.62 -13.57 -0.45
C ARG A 42 -13.62 -12.45 -0.22
N TRP A 43 -14.85 -12.65 -0.67
CA TRP A 43 -15.92 -11.68 -0.51
C TRP A 43 -16.35 -11.56 0.94
N ALA A 44 -16.33 -12.65 1.72
CA ALA A 44 -16.61 -12.60 3.16
C ALA A 44 -15.57 -11.75 3.91
N CYS A 45 -14.27 -11.92 3.63
CA CYS A 45 -13.23 -11.09 4.25
C CYS A 45 -13.33 -9.63 3.80
N ALA A 46 -13.56 -9.38 2.50
CA ALA A 46 -13.74 -8.02 1.98
C ALA A 46 -14.94 -7.31 2.63
N LEU A 47 -16.07 -8.01 2.73
CA LEU A 47 -17.28 -7.49 3.37
C LEU A 47 -17.10 -7.29 4.87
N PHE A 48 -16.41 -8.21 5.54
CA PHE A 48 -16.03 -8.04 6.95
C PHE A 48 -15.18 -6.78 7.16
N ALA A 49 -14.25 -6.47 6.26
CA ALA A 49 -13.45 -5.26 6.37
C ALA A 49 -14.27 -3.98 6.17
N VAL A 50 -15.24 -3.97 5.25
CA VAL A 50 -16.20 -2.87 5.14
C VAL A 50 -16.89 -2.65 6.48
N VAL A 51 -17.45 -3.71 7.07
CA VAL A 51 -18.14 -3.61 8.36
C VAL A 51 -17.18 -3.16 9.46
N ALA A 52 -16.00 -3.77 9.58
CA ALA A 52 -15.04 -3.47 10.63
C ALA A 52 -14.54 -2.02 10.58
N VAL A 53 -14.24 -1.48 9.40
CA VAL A 53 -13.81 -0.09 9.21
C VAL A 53 -14.90 0.88 9.63
N ASN A 54 -16.15 0.60 9.25
CA ASN A 54 -17.27 1.47 9.57
C ASN A 54 -17.64 1.38 11.07
N VAL A 55 -17.59 0.19 11.67
CA VAL A 55 -17.80 0.01 13.12
C VAL A 55 -16.69 0.68 13.92
N LEU A 56 -15.43 0.50 13.51
CA LEU A 56 -14.30 1.14 14.19
C LEU A 56 -14.34 2.66 14.04
N GLY A 57 -14.69 3.16 12.85
CA GLY A 57 -14.90 4.58 12.60
C GLY A 57 -16.00 5.17 13.48
N PHE A 58 -17.13 4.46 13.59
CA PHE A 58 -18.23 4.84 14.48
C PHE A 58 -17.80 4.87 15.95
N VAL A 59 -17.11 3.83 16.43
CA VAL A 59 -16.65 3.73 17.82
C VAL A 59 -15.59 4.79 18.19
N LEU A 60 -14.73 5.17 17.24
CA LEU A 60 -13.63 6.09 17.51
C LEU A 60 -13.97 7.56 17.26
N ARG A 61 -14.97 7.85 16.45
CA ARG A 61 -15.27 9.23 15.99
C ARG A 61 -16.68 9.70 16.34
N ASP A 62 -17.52 8.85 16.94
CA ASP A 62 -18.92 9.12 17.31
C ASP A 62 -19.81 9.67 16.16
N GLU A 63 -19.35 9.54 14.91
CA GLU A 63 -19.99 10.05 13.71
C GLU A 63 -20.26 8.87 12.75
N PRO A 64 -21.50 8.66 12.26
CA PRO A 64 -21.80 7.61 11.31
C PRO A 64 -21.27 7.97 9.91
N VAL A 65 -20.00 7.71 9.67
CA VAL A 65 -19.38 7.87 8.35
C VAL A 65 -19.40 6.54 7.62
N ILE A 66 -20.28 6.40 6.62
CA ILE A 66 -20.22 5.28 5.67
C ILE A 66 -19.02 5.49 4.76
N SER A 67 -17.89 4.87 5.09
CA SER A 67 -16.65 4.92 4.31
C SER A 67 -16.45 3.62 3.52
N LEU A 68 -16.29 3.74 2.21
CA LEU A 68 -15.86 2.68 1.31
C LEU A 68 -14.36 2.82 1.02
N ASP A 69 -13.57 2.79 2.09
CA ASP A 69 -12.12 2.88 1.96
C ASP A 69 -11.58 1.66 1.22
N LEU A 70 -10.90 1.90 0.10
CA LEU A 70 -10.44 0.85 -0.80
C LEU A 70 -9.28 0.07 -0.18
N PHE A 71 -8.44 0.70 0.65
CA PHE A 71 -7.28 0.07 1.27
C PHE A 71 -7.64 -1.14 2.16
N PRO A 72 -8.53 -1.02 3.17
CA PRO A 72 -8.91 -2.15 4.01
C PRO A 72 -9.70 -3.23 3.25
N ILE A 73 -10.52 -2.83 2.26
CA ILE A 73 -11.26 -3.77 1.40
C ILE A 73 -10.28 -4.64 0.61
N MET A 74 -9.29 -4.02 -0.03
CA MET A 74 -8.26 -4.71 -0.81
C MET A 74 -7.38 -5.59 0.07
N GLY A 75 -6.92 -5.07 1.21
CA GLY A 75 -6.14 -5.84 2.18
C GLY A 75 -6.87 -7.10 2.65
N ALA A 76 -8.14 -6.96 3.03
CA ALA A 76 -8.94 -8.10 3.48
C ALA A 76 -9.30 -9.07 2.35
N TYR A 77 -9.45 -8.59 1.11
CA TYR A 77 -9.60 -9.45 -0.06
C TYR A 77 -8.34 -10.32 -0.29
N ALA A 78 -7.15 -9.75 -0.14
CA ALA A 78 -5.89 -10.49 -0.21
C ALA A 78 -5.77 -11.50 0.94
N VAL A 79 -6.05 -11.09 2.18
CA VAL A 79 -6.06 -11.99 3.35
C VAL A 79 -7.04 -13.15 3.13
N GLY A 80 -8.26 -12.88 2.66
CA GLY A 80 -9.24 -13.91 2.33
C GLY A 80 -8.77 -14.87 1.24
N THR A 81 -7.95 -14.40 0.29
CA THR A 81 -7.31 -15.26 -0.71
C THR A 81 -6.31 -16.22 -0.05
N VAL A 82 -5.46 -15.74 0.85
CA VAL A 82 -4.46 -16.56 1.54
C VAL A 82 -5.13 -17.56 2.48
N ILE A 83 -6.14 -17.14 3.25
CA ILE A 83 -6.90 -18.03 4.14
C ILE A 83 -7.58 -19.15 3.34
N ALA A 84 -8.16 -18.83 2.18
CA ALA A 84 -8.78 -19.82 1.31
C ALA A 84 -7.76 -20.88 0.85
N GLU A 85 -6.58 -20.44 0.42
CA GLU A 85 -5.48 -21.33 0.03
C GLU A 85 -5.04 -22.26 1.18
N VAL A 86 -4.85 -21.71 2.38
CA VAL A 86 -4.43 -22.50 3.55
C VAL A 86 -5.51 -23.52 3.95
N ARG A 87 -6.79 -23.13 3.94
CA ARG A 87 -7.90 -24.04 4.29
C ARG A 87 -8.07 -25.14 3.25
N LEU A 88 -7.95 -24.81 1.96
CA LEU A 88 -8.07 -25.78 0.87
C LEU A 88 -6.91 -26.78 0.87
N ALA A 89 -5.69 -26.34 1.22
CA ALA A 89 -4.54 -27.21 1.40
C ALA A 89 -4.75 -28.25 2.51
N ARG A 90 -5.30 -27.84 3.66
CA ARG A 90 -5.55 -28.73 4.81
C ARG A 90 -6.70 -29.70 4.59
N ALA A 91 -7.79 -29.25 3.97
CA ALA A 91 -9.01 -30.04 3.81
C ALA A 91 -8.84 -31.29 2.91
N ARG A 92 -7.76 -31.35 2.11
CA ARG A 92 -7.54 -32.44 1.15
C ARG A 92 -6.51 -33.48 1.60
N GLY A 93 -5.96 -33.37 2.81
CA GLY A 93 -5.02 -34.38 3.34
C GLY A 93 -3.88 -34.70 2.35
N ALA A 94 -3.34 -33.67 1.69
CA ALA A 94 -2.46 -33.84 0.55
C ALA A 94 -1.24 -34.67 0.94
N VAL A 95 -1.13 -35.88 0.38
CA VAL A 95 0.10 -36.66 0.44
C VAL A 95 1.15 -35.88 -0.34
N ALA A 96 2.14 -35.33 0.36
CA ALA A 96 3.20 -34.56 -0.27
C ALA A 96 3.93 -35.44 -1.29
N ARG A 97 3.76 -35.11 -2.58
CA ARG A 97 4.46 -35.77 -3.68
C ARG A 97 5.43 -34.78 -4.33
N ALA A 98 6.66 -35.25 -4.58
CA ALA A 98 7.67 -34.46 -5.24
C ALA A 98 7.26 -34.19 -6.70
N SER A 99 7.24 -32.92 -7.09
CA SER A 99 7.11 -32.52 -8.49
C SER A 99 8.51 -32.47 -9.11
N LEU A 100 8.67 -33.03 -10.31
CA LEU A 100 9.91 -32.95 -11.08
C LEU A 100 10.11 -31.57 -11.74
N VAL A 101 9.10 -30.70 -11.67
CA VAL A 101 9.12 -29.38 -12.31
C VAL A 101 9.26 -28.31 -11.25
N ALA A 102 10.31 -27.49 -11.35
CA ALA A 102 10.51 -26.35 -10.47
C ALA A 102 9.32 -25.38 -10.58
N ARG A 103 8.63 -25.19 -9.47
CA ARG A 103 7.53 -24.22 -9.31
C ARG A 103 8.12 -22.94 -8.73
N THR A 104 8.11 -21.87 -9.52
CA THR A 104 8.61 -20.55 -9.11
C THR A 104 7.53 -19.50 -9.28
N VAL A 105 7.57 -18.45 -8.46
CA VAL A 105 6.63 -17.32 -8.55
C VAL A 105 6.67 -16.69 -9.95
N ASP A 106 7.86 -16.51 -10.51
CA ASP A 106 8.05 -15.91 -11.84
C ASP A 106 7.38 -16.69 -12.96
N ARG A 107 7.31 -18.02 -12.83
CA ARG A 107 6.62 -18.87 -13.82
C ARG A 107 5.10 -18.66 -13.79
N TYR A 108 4.53 -18.47 -12.61
CA TYR A 108 3.08 -18.31 -12.44
C TYR A 108 2.59 -16.87 -12.63
N LEU A 109 3.44 -15.90 -12.28
CA LEU A 109 3.11 -14.48 -12.36
C LEU A 109 3.57 -13.84 -13.68
N GLY A 110 4.67 -14.32 -14.25
CA GLY A 110 5.41 -13.67 -15.33
C GLY A 110 6.65 -12.94 -14.78
N PRO A 111 7.81 -13.04 -15.44
CA PRO A 111 9.07 -12.46 -14.96
C PRO A 111 9.04 -10.93 -14.83
N GLU A 112 8.12 -10.27 -15.52
CA GLU A 112 7.97 -8.80 -15.51
C GLU A 112 7.31 -8.26 -14.24
N TRP A 113 6.46 -9.05 -13.58
CA TRP A 113 5.56 -8.55 -12.55
C TRP A 113 6.20 -8.52 -11.16
N LEU A 114 7.13 -9.44 -10.87
CA LEU A 114 7.84 -9.43 -9.60
C LEU A 114 8.74 -8.17 -9.45
N PRO A 115 9.50 -7.75 -10.48
CA PRO A 115 10.15 -6.44 -10.48
C PRO A 115 9.18 -5.28 -10.27
N VAL A 116 8.03 -5.27 -10.94
CA VAL A 116 7.01 -4.21 -10.79
C VAL A 116 6.49 -4.12 -9.35
N GLN A 117 6.22 -5.25 -8.70
CA GLN A 117 5.77 -5.25 -7.30
C GLN A 117 6.86 -4.70 -6.37
N ARG A 118 8.13 -5.08 -6.59
CA ARG A 118 9.27 -4.60 -5.78
C ARG A 118 9.54 -3.12 -5.99
N THR A 119 9.47 -2.62 -7.23
CA THR A 119 9.64 -1.19 -7.52
C THR A 119 8.47 -0.37 -6.96
N ALA A 120 7.24 -0.86 -7.05
CA ALA A 120 6.08 -0.24 -6.42
C ALA A 120 6.24 -0.19 -4.88
N THR A 121 6.79 -1.25 -4.27
CA THR A 121 7.09 -1.28 -2.83
C THR A 121 8.10 -0.19 -2.47
N ALA A 122 9.22 -0.14 -3.19
CA ALA A 122 10.25 0.87 -2.94
C ALA A 122 9.72 2.29 -3.15
N ALA A 123 8.97 2.54 -4.23
CA ALA A 123 8.38 3.85 -4.52
C ALA A 123 7.41 4.29 -3.42
N ALA A 124 6.53 3.40 -2.95
CA ALA A 124 5.59 3.70 -1.88
C ALA A 124 6.30 4.06 -0.57
N VAL A 125 7.30 3.27 -0.18
CA VAL A 125 8.09 3.51 1.03
C VAL A 125 8.86 4.83 0.93
N LEU A 126 9.52 5.08 -0.20
CA LEU A 126 10.33 6.29 -0.39
C LEU A 126 9.48 7.56 -0.46
N LEU A 127 8.35 7.54 -1.17
CA LEU A 127 7.49 8.73 -1.30
C LEU A 127 6.77 9.05 0.01
N MET A 128 6.25 8.04 0.72
CA MET A 128 5.61 8.25 2.02
C MET A 128 6.64 8.63 3.10
N GLY A 129 7.82 7.99 3.11
CA GLY A 129 8.92 8.36 3.99
C GLY A 129 9.43 9.77 3.71
N GLY A 130 9.56 10.15 2.43
CA GLY A 130 9.90 11.51 2.01
C GLY A 130 8.88 12.53 2.46
N ALA A 131 7.57 12.24 2.31
CA ALA A 131 6.50 13.10 2.79
C ALA A 131 6.59 13.34 4.31
N ALA A 132 6.95 12.31 5.09
CA ALA A 132 7.16 12.45 6.54
C ALA A 132 8.31 13.41 6.89
N LEU A 133 9.37 13.42 6.07
CA LEU A 133 10.56 14.24 6.28
C LEU A 133 10.35 15.70 5.83
N VAL A 134 9.59 15.91 4.75
CA VAL A 134 9.37 17.22 4.14
C VAL A 134 8.22 17.99 4.80
N ASN A 135 7.32 17.33 5.54
CA ASN A 135 6.29 18.03 6.32
C ASN A 135 6.92 18.91 7.41
N THR A 136 7.11 20.19 7.06
CA THR A 136 7.64 21.26 7.91
C THR A 136 6.57 21.99 8.71
N ASP A 137 5.29 21.74 8.40
CA ASP A 137 4.18 22.38 9.11
C ASP A 137 4.15 21.91 10.58
N PRO A 138 4.24 22.84 11.56
CA PRO A 138 4.31 22.49 12.99
C PRO A 138 3.08 21.72 13.51
N GLY A 139 1.95 21.78 12.79
CA GLY A 139 0.72 21.07 13.14
C GLY A 139 0.46 19.78 12.33
N ALA A 140 1.28 19.47 11.32
CA ALA A 140 1.06 18.29 10.48
C ALA A 140 1.64 17.03 11.15
N SER A 141 0.82 15.98 11.25
CA SER A 141 1.26 14.70 11.79
C SER A 141 2.27 14.03 10.86
N ARG A 142 3.52 13.86 11.33
CA ARG A 142 4.52 13.03 10.65
C ARG A 142 4.28 11.54 10.84
N VAL A 143 3.44 11.17 11.81
CA VAL A 143 3.17 9.77 12.16
C VAL A 143 2.40 9.07 11.05
N GLU A 144 1.42 9.75 10.45
CA GLU A 144 0.56 9.15 9.43
C GLU A 144 1.34 8.71 8.19
N PRO A 145 2.19 9.55 7.56
CA PRO A 145 2.98 9.10 6.41
C PRO A 145 3.95 7.96 6.75
N VAL A 146 4.54 7.96 7.95
CA VAL A 146 5.40 6.86 8.43
C VAL A 146 4.61 5.56 8.55
N LEU A 147 3.39 5.60 9.10
CA LEU A 147 2.53 4.41 9.20
C LEU A 147 2.22 3.82 7.82
N TYR A 148 1.91 4.67 6.83
CA TYR A 148 1.70 4.20 5.46
C TYR A 148 2.97 3.65 4.80
N ALA A 149 4.15 4.23 5.07
CA ALA A 149 5.42 3.67 4.60
C ALA A 149 5.68 2.28 5.18
N VAL A 150 5.47 2.10 6.50
CA VAL A 150 5.57 0.80 7.17
C VAL A 150 4.54 -0.19 6.61
N ALA A 151 3.30 0.24 6.43
CA ALA A 151 2.25 -0.59 5.84
C ALA A 151 2.60 -1.04 4.41
N ALA A 152 3.14 -0.14 3.57
CA ALA A 152 3.60 -0.47 2.23
C ALA A 152 4.71 -1.52 2.25
N LEU A 153 5.69 -1.39 3.15
CA LEU A 153 6.74 -2.39 3.32
C LEU A 153 6.17 -3.75 3.72
N LEU A 154 5.28 -3.78 4.72
CA LEU A 154 4.65 -5.02 5.19
C LEU A 154 3.79 -5.67 4.11
N VAL A 155 3.06 -4.88 3.31
CA VAL A 155 2.27 -5.39 2.18
C VAL A 155 3.16 -5.96 1.09
N GLY A 156 4.23 -5.26 0.70
CA GLY A 156 5.16 -5.73 -0.32
C GLY A 156 5.84 -7.05 0.06
N VAL A 157 6.41 -7.11 1.26
CA VAL A 157 7.07 -8.31 1.81
C VAL A 157 6.06 -9.43 2.06
N GLY A 158 4.91 -9.11 2.67
CA GLY A 158 3.86 -10.07 2.98
C GLY A 158 3.23 -10.69 1.74
N ALA A 159 3.05 -9.91 0.67
CA ALA A 159 2.56 -10.41 -0.62
C ALA A 159 3.55 -11.37 -1.26
N GLU A 160 4.85 -11.04 -1.30
CA GLU A 160 5.87 -11.93 -1.84
C GLU A 160 5.97 -13.23 -1.02
N TRP A 161 5.92 -13.13 0.32
CA TRP A 161 5.86 -14.29 1.20
C TRP A 161 4.63 -15.16 0.93
N ALA A 162 3.45 -14.55 0.80
CA ALA A 162 2.21 -15.26 0.50
C ALA A 162 2.27 -15.95 -0.87
N GLN A 163 2.80 -15.29 -1.89
CA GLN A 163 3.01 -15.87 -3.22
C GLN A 163 3.91 -17.11 -3.16
N ARG A 164 5.05 -17.03 -2.45
CA ARG A 164 5.94 -18.18 -2.25
C ARG A 164 5.22 -19.32 -1.54
N ARG A 165 4.47 -19.04 -0.46
CA ARG A 165 3.69 -20.06 0.26
C ARG A 165 2.60 -20.71 -0.60
N ILE A 166 1.97 -19.98 -1.50
CA ILE A 166 1.00 -20.53 -2.45
C ILE A 166 1.70 -21.45 -3.46
N VAL A 167 2.87 -21.03 -3.96
CA VAL A 167 3.68 -21.81 -4.92
C VAL A 167 4.22 -23.09 -4.29
N ASP A 168 4.68 -23.05 -3.04
CA ASP A 168 5.25 -24.17 -2.29
C ASP A 168 4.22 -25.21 -1.84
N ARG A 169 2.93 -24.96 -2.06
CA ARG A 169 1.85 -25.88 -1.66
C ARG A 169 2.02 -27.26 -2.30
N ALA A 170 1.90 -28.31 -1.48
CA ALA A 170 1.93 -29.70 -1.94
C ALA A 170 0.89 -29.97 -3.04
N GLN A 171 1.30 -30.76 -4.03
CA GLN A 171 0.43 -31.16 -5.14
C GLN A 171 -0.58 -32.20 -4.68
N THR A 172 -1.84 -32.04 -5.08
CA THR A 172 -2.93 -32.91 -4.59
C THR A 172 -3.36 -33.99 -5.60
N ALA A 173 -3.04 -33.82 -6.89
CA ALA A 173 -3.45 -34.74 -7.96
C ALA A 173 -2.26 -35.36 -8.70
N SER A 174 -2.44 -36.59 -9.21
CA SER A 174 -1.46 -37.31 -10.04
C SER A 174 -1.82 -37.40 -11.51
N GLU A 175 -3.10 -37.24 -11.86
CA GLU A 175 -3.55 -37.27 -13.24
C GLU A 175 -3.13 -35.98 -13.97
N PRO A 176 -2.53 -36.06 -15.17
CA PRO A 176 -1.97 -34.90 -15.88
C PRO A 176 -2.95 -33.72 -15.99
N ASP A 177 -4.22 -33.99 -16.31
CA ASP A 177 -5.25 -32.97 -16.48
C ASP A 177 -5.59 -32.26 -15.16
N LEU A 178 -5.66 -33.01 -14.06
CA LEU A 178 -5.91 -32.46 -12.73
C LEU A 178 -4.71 -31.67 -12.19
N VAL A 179 -3.49 -32.06 -12.57
CA VAL A 179 -2.27 -31.29 -12.27
C VAL A 179 -2.28 -29.96 -12.99
N ALA A 180 -2.59 -29.95 -14.29
CA ALA A 180 -2.71 -28.73 -15.07
C ALA A 180 -3.81 -27.80 -14.51
N ALA A 181 -4.94 -28.37 -14.09
CA ALA A 181 -6.00 -27.62 -13.43
C ALA A 181 -5.57 -27.02 -12.08
N ASP A 182 -4.82 -27.77 -11.25
CA ASP A 182 -4.28 -27.25 -10.00
C ASP A 182 -3.28 -26.11 -10.22
N ASP A 183 -2.41 -26.24 -11.23
CA ASP A 183 -1.43 -25.22 -11.59
C ASP A 183 -2.09 -23.93 -12.11
N ALA A 184 -3.15 -24.03 -12.94
CA ALA A 184 -3.93 -22.87 -13.38
C ALA A 184 -4.62 -22.15 -12.20
N VAL A 185 -5.22 -22.93 -11.30
CA VAL A 185 -5.81 -22.40 -10.07
C VAL A 185 -4.75 -21.69 -9.21
N ARG A 186 -3.57 -22.28 -9.06
CA ARG A 186 -2.45 -21.70 -8.31
C ARG A 186 -1.96 -20.40 -8.94
N ALA A 187 -1.81 -20.38 -10.27
CA ALA A 187 -1.45 -19.19 -11.04
C ALA A 187 -2.43 -18.04 -10.77
N SER A 188 -3.73 -18.33 -10.78
CA SER A 188 -4.76 -17.32 -10.47
C SER A 188 -4.67 -16.78 -9.03
N SER A 189 -4.21 -17.59 -8.08
CA SER A 189 -4.00 -17.18 -6.68
C SER A 189 -2.81 -16.27 -6.53
N VAL A 190 -1.68 -16.63 -7.13
CA VAL A 190 -0.48 -15.79 -7.17
C VAL A 190 -0.80 -14.44 -7.82
N ARG A 191 -1.44 -14.44 -9.00
CA ARG A 191 -1.86 -13.24 -9.73
C ARG A 191 -2.81 -12.35 -8.92
N ALA A 192 -3.77 -12.93 -8.23
CA ALA A 192 -4.70 -12.15 -7.41
C ALA A 192 -4.00 -11.47 -6.23
N VAL A 193 -3.09 -12.16 -5.54
CA VAL A 193 -2.30 -11.57 -4.44
C VAL A 193 -1.39 -10.47 -4.96
N ALA A 194 -0.64 -10.72 -6.05
CA ALA A 194 0.22 -9.72 -6.67
C ALA A 194 -0.56 -8.49 -7.12
N GLY A 195 -1.67 -8.67 -7.84
CA GLY A 195 -2.44 -7.54 -8.35
C GLY A 195 -2.99 -6.65 -7.23
N VAL A 196 -3.45 -7.25 -6.13
CA VAL A 196 -3.92 -6.48 -4.97
C VAL A 196 -2.76 -5.71 -4.31
N ALA A 197 -1.62 -6.38 -4.11
CA ALA A 197 -0.44 -5.74 -3.54
C ALA A 197 0.05 -4.58 -4.42
N ILE A 198 0.16 -4.77 -5.73
CA ILE A 198 0.58 -3.74 -6.68
C ILE A 198 -0.37 -2.55 -6.65
N ALA A 199 -1.69 -2.77 -6.68
CA ALA A 199 -2.65 -1.66 -6.57
C ALA A 199 -2.50 -0.87 -5.28
N PHE A 200 -2.43 -1.56 -4.14
CA PHE A 200 -2.20 -0.94 -2.83
C PHE A 200 -0.94 -0.07 -2.87
N LEU A 201 0.18 -0.64 -3.30
CA LEU A 201 1.48 0.03 -3.32
C LEU A 201 1.50 1.25 -4.25
N VAL A 202 0.92 1.15 -5.44
CA VAL A 202 0.86 2.26 -6.40
C VAL A 202 -0.05 3.37 -5.91
N MET A 203 -1.17 3.04 -5.25
CA MET A 203 -2.03 4.02 -4.62
C MET A 203 -1.33 4.75 -3.48
N THR A 204 -0.63 4.01 -2.61
CA THR A 204 0.16 4.59 -1.52
C THR A 204 1.27 5.49 -2.05
N ALA A 205 1.97 5.07 -3.11
CA ALA A 205 2.97 5.90 -3.79
C ALA A 205 2.35 7.20 -4.35
N GLY A 206 1.18 7.11 -5.01
CA GLY A 206 0.45 8.29 -5.49
C GLY A 206 0.05 9.26 -4.37
N GLY A 207 -0.38 8.73 -3.21
CA GLY A 207 -0.64 9.53 -2.02
C GLY A 207 0.61 10.24 -1.49
N GLY A 208 1.74 9.55 -1.41
CA GLY A 208 3.01 10.16 -0.99
C GLY A 208 3.49 11.26 -1.94
N ALA A 209 3.34 11.06 -3.25
CA ALA A 209 3.62 12.09 -4.24
C ALA A 209 2.67 13.30 -4.11
N ALA A 210 1.39 13.07 -3.82
CA ALA A 210 0.42 14.14 -3.60
C ALA A 210 0.80 15.00 -2.39
N HIS A 211 1.25 14.39 -1.29
CA HIS A 211 1.76 15.12 -0.12
C HIS A 211 3.02 15.94 -0.43
N LEU A 212 3.96 15.39 -1.21
CA LEU A 212 5.21 16.08 -1.54
C LEU A 212 5.02 17.29 -2.46
N VAL A 213 4.04 17.22 -3.37
CA VAL A 213 3.76 18.28 -4.35
C VAL A 213 2.63 19.20 -3.89
N ASP A 214 1.97 18.89 -2.78
CA ASP A 214 0.77 19.57 -2.28
C ASP A 214 -0.32 19.70 -3.36
N HIS A 215 -0.59 18.58 -4.04
CA HIS A 215 -1.57 18.54 -5.13
C HIS A 215 -2.28 17.18 -5.16
N PRO A 216 -3.60 17.10 -5.39
CA PRO A 216 -4.34 15.82 -5.31
C PRO A 216 -4.19 14.94 -6.56
N VAL A 217 -3.77 15.50 -7.70
CA VAL A 217 -3.68 14.76 -8.99
C VAL A 217 -2.81 13.49 -8.93
N PRO A 218 -1.60 13.50 -8.33
CA PRO A 218 -0.80 12.28 -8.18
C PRO A 218 -1.53 11.13 -7.47
N ALA A 219 -2.37 11.43 -6.47
CA ALA A 219 -3.16 10.42 -5.78
C ALA A 219 -4.24 9.82 -6.70
N LEU A 220 -4.95 10.66 -7.47
CA LEU A 220 -5.94 10.20 -8.45
C LEU A 220 -5.30 9.33 -9.55
N ILE A 221 -4.12 9.72 -10.04
CA ILE A 221 -3.33 8.92 -10.98
C ILE A 221 -2.93 7.59 -10.34
N GLY A 222 -2.48 7.59 -9.08
CA GLY A 222 -2.14 6.39 -8.33
C GLY A 222 -3.32 5.41 -8.21
N VAL A 223 -4.52 5.91 -7.96
CA VAL A 223 -5.76 5.11 -7.92
C VAL A 223 -6.08 4.50 -9.28
N GLY A 224 -6.15 5.32 -10.33
CA GLY A 224 -6.45 4.85 -11.69
C GLY A 224 -5.42 3.82 -12.18
N LEU A 225 -4.14 4.09 -11.92
CA LEU A 225 -3.05 3.20 -12.31
C LEU A 225 -3.03 1.91 -11.50
N GLY A 226 -3.22 1.99 -10.18
CA GLY A 226 -3.28 0.83 -9.30
C GLY A 226 -4.39 -0.13 -9.72
N LEU A 227 -5.60 0.38 -9.94
CA LEU A 227 -6.73 -0.42 -10.42
C LEU A 227 -6.47 -1.04 -11.80
N PHE A 228 -5.87 -0.26 -12.72
CA PHE A 228 -5.48 -0.76 -14.03
C PHE A 228 -4.49 -1.93 -13.93
N LEU A 229 -3.43 -1.77 -13.12
CA LEU A 229 -2.41 -2.80 -12.93
C LEU A 229 -2.98 -4.04 -12.22
N TRP A 230 -3.86 -3.87 -11.23
CA TRP A 230 -4.57 -4.98 -10.60
C TRP A 230 -5.39 -5.78 -11.63
N TYR A 231 -6.25 -5.09 -12.40
CA TYR A 231 -7.08 -5.72 -13.41
C TYR A 231 -6.25 -6.55 -14.40
N ARG A 232 -5.10 -5.99 -14.83
CA ARG A 232 -4.22 -6.64 -15.79
C ARG A 232 -3.39 -7.78 -15.21
N CYS A 233 -2.92 -7.65 -13.97
CA CYS A 233 -2.24 -8.72 -13.27
C CYS A 233 -3.17 -9.94 -13.13
N VAL A 234 -4.47 -9.72 -12.92
CA VAL A 234 -5.47 -10.80 -12.85
C VAL A 234 -5.83 -11.35 -14.24
N ARG A 235 -5.75 -10.54 -15.30
CA ARG A 235 -6.10 -10.91 -16.69
C ARG A 235 -4.97 -10.57 -17.68
N PRO A 236 -3.87 -11.35 -17.71
CA PRO A 236 -2.79 -11.12 -18.66
C PRO A 236 -3.28 -11.35 -20.09
N LYS A 237 -3.06 -10.37 -20.99
CA LYS A 237 -3.31 -10.50 -22.43
C LYS A 237 -2.18 -9.86 -23.25
N GLY A 238 -1.55 -10.66 -24.12
CA GLY A 238 -0.83 -10.24 -25.34
C GLY A 238 0.47 -9.42 -25.21
N ALA A 239 1.25 -9.36 -26.30
CA ALA A 239 2.56 -8.69 -26.36
C ALA A 239 2.50 -7.16 -26.44
N ALA A 240 1.49 -6.58 -27.12
CA ALA A 240 1.28 -5.12 -27.19
C ALA A 240 1.12 -4.46 -25.81
N TYR A 241 0.75 -5.25 -24.80
CA TYR A 241 0.57 -4.83 -23.43
C TYR A 241 1.89 -4.72 -22.63
N ARG A 242 2.91 -5.52 -22.96
CA ARG A 242 4.24 -5.43 -22.30
C ARG A 242 4.88 -4.05 -22.53
N ILE A 243 4.67 -3.48 -23.71
CA ILE A 243 5.14 -2.14 -24.08
C ILE A 243 4.45 -1.08 -23.22
N LEU A 244 3.13 -1.20 -23.01
CA LEU A 244 2.37 -0.28 -22.15
C LEU A 244 2.83 -0.36 -20.69
N LEU A 245 3.10 -1.58 -20.19
CA LEU A 245 3.56 -1.82 -18.83
C LEU A 245 4.94 -1.18 -18.59
N VAL A 246 5.88 -1.39 -19.52
CA VAL A 246 7.20 -0.75 -19.50
C VAL A 246 7.10 0.76 -19.57
N ALA A 247 6.25 1.31 -20.45
CA ALA A 247 6.04 2.76 -20.57
C ALA A 247 5.49 3.37 -19.26
N VAL A 248 4.53 2.69 -18.63
CA VAL A 248 3.96 3.09 -17.34
C VAL A 248 4.97 3.00 -16.20
N SER A 249 5.76 1.93 -16.14
CA SER A 249 6.84 1.77 -15.15
C SER A 249 7.90 2.86 -15.32
N LEU A 250 8.27 3.21 -16.56
CA LEU A 250 9.14 4.33 -16.87
C LEU A 250 8.55 5.66 -16.40
N LEU A 251 7.25 5.90 -16.63
CA LEU A 251 6.58 7.13 -16.22
C LEU A 251 6.53 7.27 -14.69
N ALA A 252 6.32 6.17 -13.97
CA ALA A 252 6.40 6.13 -12.51
C ALA A 252 7.82 6.41 -12.00
N VAL A 253 8.84 5.81 -12.61
CA VAL A 253 10.25 6.04 -12.25
C VAL A 253 10.66 7.50 -12.51
N VAL A 254 10.26 8.05 -13.66
CA VAL A 254 10.51 9.46 -14.01
C VAL A 254 9.77 10.39 -13.05
N GLY A 255 8.53 10.06 -12.69
CA GLY A 255 7.77 10.80 -11.69
C GLY A 255 8.47 10.82 -10.33
N VAL A 256 8.89 9.66 -9.82
CA VAL A 256 9.64 9.55 -8.56
C VAL A 256 10.95 10.35 -8.63
N ALA A 257 11.71 10.21 -9.71
CA ALA A 257 12.98 10.93 -9.89
C ALA A 257 12.79 12.45 -9.93
N ALA A 258 11.74 12.93 -10.62
CA ALA A 258 11.39 14.34 -10.65
C ALA A 258 10.99 14.87 -9.26
N THR A 259 10.21 14.11 -8.49
CA THR A 259 9.84 14.50 -7.13
C THR A 259 11.06 14.54 -6.20
N VAL A 260 11.97 13.56 -6.30
CA VAL A 260 13.24 13.57 -5.54
C VAL A 260 14.08 14.79 -5.92
N ALA A 261 14.18 15.14 -7.20
CA ALA A 261 14.89 16.31 -7.67
C ALA A 261 14.27 17.62 -7.13
N ILE A 262 12.95 17.73 -7.08
CA ILE A 262 12.25 18.89 -6.51
C ILE A 262 12.52 19.02 -5.01
N VAL A 263 12.49 17.90 -4.26
CA VAL A 263 12.81 17.89 -2.83
C VAL A 263 14.26 18.33 -2.57
N LEU A 264 15.22 17.80 -3.34
CA LEU A 264 16.63 18.20 -3.25
C LEU A 264 16.87 19.67 -3.64
N ALA A 265 16.13 20.18 -4.63
CA ALA A 265 16.22 21.58 -5.02
C ALA A 265 15.71 22.51 -3.90
N ARG A 266 14.59 22.15 -3.25
CA ARG A 266 14.04 22.92 -2.13
C ARG A 266 14.96 22.91 -0.90
N SER A 267 15.64 21.80 -0.59
CA SER A 267 16.56 21.74 0.54
C SER A 267 17.77 22.66 0.38
N ASN A 268 18.23 22.88 -0.86
CA ASN A 268 19.35 23.77 -1.13
C ASN A 268 18.96 25.25 -1.01
N SER A 269 17.76 25.64 -1.44
CA SER A 269 17.28 27.02 -1.31
C SER A 269 17.07 27.50 0.13
N VAL A 270 16.85 26.57 1.07
CA VAL A 270 16.71 26.90 2.50
C VAL A 270 18.06 27.19 3.16
N SER A 271 19.17 26.65 2.63
CA SER A 271 20.52 26.94 3.16
C SER A 271 21.05 28.32 2.75
N GLU A 272 20.56 28.89 1.63
CA GLU A 272 21.01 30.21 1.16
C GLU A 272 20.21 31.39 1.75
N SER A 273 19.10 31.13 2.43
CA SER A 273 18.16 32.16 2.89
C SER A 273 18.17 32.44 4.39
N GLN A 274 19.25 32.08 5.11
CA GLN A 274 19.52 32.70 6.42
C GLN A 274 20.22 34.05 6.19
N PRO A 275 19.54 35.20 6.31
CA PRO A 275 20.23 36.47 6.36
C PRO A 275 21.13 36.46 7.60
N ALA A 276 22.41 36.75 7.41
CA ALA A 276 23.32 37.07 8.50
C ALA A 276 22.66 38.16 9.34
N VAL A 277 22.28 37.82 10.58
CA VAL A 277 21.75 38.78 11.54
C VAL A 277 22.82 39.86 11.70
N PRO A 278 22.55 41.13 11.34
CA PRO A 278 23.49 42.19 11.66
C PRO A 278 23.48 42.32 13.18
N VAL A 279 24.60 42.00 13.81
CA VAL A 279 24.86 42.30 15.21
C VAL A 279 24.89 43.82 15.32
N THR A 280 23.75 44.44 15.59
CA THR A 280 23.71 45.84 16.01
C THR A 280 24.35 45.91 17.39
N GLN A 281 25.60 46.37 17.43
CA GLN A 281 26.25 46.85 18.65
C GLN A 281 25.34 47.90 19.28
N GLN A 282 24.79 47.58 20.43
CA GLN A 282 24.08 48.51 21.29
C GLN A 282 25.13 49.47 21.85
N ALA A 283 25.23 50.66 21.26
CA ALA A 283 26.06 51.74 21.78
C ALA A 283 25.41 52.27 23.07
N ASP A 284 26.15 52.22 24.17
CA ASP A 284 25.82 52.91 25.42
C ASP A 284 25.72 54.41 25.15
N GLU A 285 24.50 54.95 25.24
CA GLU A 285 24.24 56.38 25.17
C GLU A 285 24.40 56.96 26.59
N VAL A 286 25.54 57.60 26.83
CA VAL A 286 25.86 58.36 28.03
C VAL A 286 25.17 59.72 27.95
N GLU A 287 24.13 59.95 28.75
CA GLU A 287 23.56 61.30 28.94
C GLU A 287 24.37 62.11 29.98
N PRO A 288 24.77 63.36 29.66
CA PRO A 288 25.41 64.27 30.62
C PRO A 288 24.35 65.11 31.38
N GLY A 289 24.55 65.24 32.69
CA GLY A 289 23.59 65.85 33.59
C GLY A 289 23.50 67.37 33.58
N THR A 290 22.46 67.87 34.25
CA THR A 290 22.39 69.22 34.85
C THR A 290 21.66 69.15 36.19
N THR A 291 22.41 69.42 37.26
CA THR A 291 21.97 69.93 38.58
C THR A 291 21.07 71.16 38.42
N GLU A 292 20.08 71.44 39.29
CA GLU A 292 20.24 72.11 40.60
C GLU A 292 18.86 72.21 41.38
N PRO A 293 18.71 72.90 42.55
CA PRO A 293 18.45 72.27 43.85
C PRO A 293 17.17 72.71 44.61
N GLY A 294 16.89 72.09 45.76
CA GLY A 294 15.95 72.57 46.81
C GLY A 294 14.66 71.75 46.89
N GLY A 295 14.18 71.27 48.04
CA GLY A 295 14.61 71.35 49.42
C GLY A 295 13.62 70.57 50.31
N THR A 296 14.12 70.18 51.49
CA THR A 296 13.35 70.05 52.75
C THR A 296 12.43 68.82 52.96
N THR A 297 13.06 67.75 53.47
CA THR A 297 12.72 66.95 54.66
C THR A 297 11.27 66.86 55.16
N VAL A 298 10.75 65.63 55.27
CA VAL A 298 10.15 65.07 56.51
C VAL A 298 10.42 63.54 56.57
N PRO A 299 10.90 62.98 57.70
CA PRO A 299 11.03 61.54 57.92
C PRO A 299 9.99 61.00 58.93
N VAL A 300 9.26 59.93 58.59
CA VAL A 300 8.56 59.01 59.53
C VAL A 300 8.42 57.69 58.76
N GLY A 301 9.13 56.60 59.04
CA GLY A 301 9.02 55.71 60.20
C GLY A 301 8.51 54.33 59.70
N PRO A 302 9.11 53.19 60.08
CA PRO A 302 8.80 51.88 59.50
C PRO A 302 7.66 51.17 60.26
N THR A 303 6.81 50.45 59.53
CA THR A 303 5.98 49.38 60.12
C THR A 303 6.12 48.11 59.29
N THR A 304 6.90 47.20 59.84
CA THR A 304 6.76 45.75 59.68
C THR A 304 5.41 45.31 60.24
N THR A 305 4.64 44.52 59.49
CA THR A 305 3.85 43.41 60.07
C THR A 305 3.75 42.28 59.05
N THR A 306 4.25 41.13 59.45
CA THR A 306 4.05 39.79 58.89
C THR A 306 2.82 39.19 59.55
N GLU A 307 1.94 38.51 58.79
CA GLU A 307 1.03 37.42 59.21
C GLU A 307 -0.03 37.24 58.10
N ARG A 308 -0.48 36.05 57.69
CA ARG A 308 -0.10 34.65 57.91
C ARG A 308 -0.80 33.88 56.79
#